data_AF-A0A523DV94-F1
#
_entry.id   AF-A0A523DV94-F1
#
_cell.length_a   1.000
_cell.length_b   1.000
_cell.length_c   1.000
_cell.angle_alpha   90.00
_cell.angle_beta   90.00
_cell.angle_gamma   90.00
#
_symmetry.space_group_name_H-M   'P 1'
#
loop_
_entity.id
_entity.type
_entity.pdbx_description
1 polymer ?
#
loop_
_entity_poly.entity_id
_entity_poly.type
_entity_poly.pdbx_seq_one_letter_code
_entity_poly.pdbx_strand_id
1 'polypeptide(L)'
;MASGKIDRREALRLLASASIASAFACTPNEVVSAHQAVSGGTSERMFFTDHEFDTVTLLGDIFIPRDERSGSASDAGVPEWIDFMTSEEPERQVVMRGGLAWIDALCEKRFDRRFLDAGDDERTALLDEIAYPDRAAPELSHGVEFVNRFRDLVATGFFTSKMGFEDLDYRGNTFVTEWTGCPDEALRKLGVDRS
;
A
#
# COMPACT_ATOMS: atom_id res chain seq x y z
N MET A 1 -8.72 -14.33 -49.82
CA MET A 1 -9.12 -13.95 -48.45
C MET A 1 -7.85 -13.87 -47.61
N ALA A 2 -7.45 -12.67 -47.22
CA ALA A 2 -6.15 -12.40 -46.60
C ALA A 2 -6.16 -12.80 -45.12
N SER A 3 -5.18 -13.61 -44.71
CA SER A 3 -4.92 -13.97 -43.31
C SER A 3 -4.15 -12.81 -42.66
N GLY A 4 -4.82 -12.07 -41.77
CA GLY A 4 -4.19 -11.00 -41.00
C GLY A 4 -3.24 -11.59 -39.96
N LYS A 5 -1.93 -11.53 -40.21
CA LYS A 5 -0.91 -11.85 -39.22
C LYS A 5 -0.93 -10.76 -38.15
N ILE A 6 -1.33 -11.12 -36.93
CA ILE A 6 -1.17 -10.26 -35.76
C ILE A 6 0.33 -9.99 -35.61
N ASP A 7 0.72 -8.72 -35.61
CA ASP A 7 2.11 -8.33 -35.44
C ASP A 7 2.56 -8.58 -33.98
N ARG A 8 3.84 -8.93 -33.78
CA ARG A 8 4.39 -9.19 -32.44
C ARG A 8 4.14 -8.01 -31.49
N ARG A 9 4.15 -6.78 -32.03
CA ARG A 9 3.85 -5.56 -31.29
C ARG A 9 2.37 -5.42 -30.91
N GLU A 10 1.45 -5.91 -31.73
CA GLU A 10 0.02 -5.97 -31.40
C GLU A 10 -0.26 -7.05 -30.36
N ALA A 11 0.36 -8.22 -30.49
CA ALA A 11 0.23 -9.30 -29.50
C ALA A 11 0.73 -8.85 -28.11
N LEU A 12 1.84 -8.09 -28.06
CA LEU A 12 2.36 -7.53 -26.81
C LEU A 12 1.47 -6.44 -26.22
N ARG A 13 0.82 -5.61 -27.05
CA ARG A 13 -0.17 -4.63 -26.57
C ARG A 13 -1.43 -5.30 -26.02
N LEU A 14 -1.87 -6.40 -26.64
CA LEU A 14 -3.03 -7.16 -26.19
C LEU A 14 -2.79 -7.86 -24.84
N LEU A 15 -1.55 -8.34 -24.62
CA LEU A 15 -1.13 -8.93 -23.35
C LEU A 15 -0.96 -7.87 -22.25
N ALA A 16 -0.55 -6.65 -22.59
CA ALA A 16 -0.48 -5.53 -21.64
C ALA A 16 -1.88 -5.06 -21.18
N SER A 17 -2.93 -5.33 -21.94
CA SER A 17 -4.33 -5.07 -21.55
C SER A 17 -5.02 -6.20 -20.77
N ALA A 18 -4.33 -7.32 -20.53
CA ALA A 18 -4.83 -8.38 -19.66
C ALA A 18 -4.47 -8.04 -18.20
N SER A 19 -5.35 -7.29 -17.55
CA SER A 19 -5.25 -6.80 -16.19
C SER A 19 -5.19 -7.93 -15.15
N ILE A 20 -4.02 -8.15 -14.56
CA ILE A 20 -3.91 -8.67 -13.18
C ILE A 20 -4.17 -7.48 -12.23
N ALA A 21 -5.31 -6.80 -12.38
CA ALA A 21 -5.64 -5.60 -11.60
C ALA A 21 -6.44 -5.92 -10.33
N SER A 22 -6.70 -7.20 -10.03
CA SER A 22 -7.62 -7.57 -8.95
C SER A 22 -6.94 -7.88 -7.61
N ALA A 23 -5.60 -7.86 -7.54
CA ALA A 23 -4.87 -8.18 -6.30
C ALA A 23 -4.11 -7.00 -5.68
N PHE A 24 -3.84 -5.94 -6.45
CA PHE A 24 -3.22 -4.72 -5.94
C PHE A 24 -4.13 -3.54 -6.30
N ALA A 25 -4.54 -2.76 -5.32
CA ALA A 25 -5.44 -1.62 -5.48
C ALA A 25 -4.82 -0.44 -6.29
N CYS A 26 -3.66 -0.63 -6.92
CA CYS A 26 -2.91 0.38 -7.67
C CYS A 26 -1.94 -0.32 -8.64
N THR A 27 -1.72 0.24 -9.84
CA THR A 27 -0.69 -0.26 -10.77
C THR A 27 0.70 0.23 -10.38
N PRO A 28 1.80 -0.50 -10.71
CA PRO A 28 3.15 -0.08 -10.35
C PRO A 28 3.53 1.32 -10.84
N ASN A 29 2.99 1.74 -12.00
CA ASN A 29 3.31 3.04 -12.59
C ASN A 29 2.60 4.19 -11.86
N GLU A 30 1.37 3.97 -11.39
CA GLU A 30 0.63 4.94 -10.58
C GLU A 30 1.33 5.16 -9.24
N VAL A 31 1.79 4.08 -8.60
CA VAL A 31 2.53 4.15 -7.33
C VAL A 31 3.80 5.01 -7.43
N VAL A 32 4.62 4.76 -8.46
CA VAL A 32 5.87 5.52 -8.69
C VAL A 32 5.58 6.99 -9.01
N SER A 33 4.58 7.25 -9.83
CA SER A 33 4.20 8.63 -10.21
C SER A 33 3.72 9.42 -8.99
N ALA A 34 2.95 8.78 -8.11
CA ALA A 34 2.50 9.38 -6.87
C ALA A 34 3.67 9.70 -5.94
N HIS A 35 4.62 8.79 -5.71
CA HIS A 35 5.81 9.12 -4.92
C HIS A 35 6.59 10.31 -5.49
N GLN A 36 6.72 10.41 -6.81
CA GLN A 36 7.36 11.56 -7.45
C GLN A 36 6.59 12.86 -7.22
N ALA A 37 5.26 12.81 -7.26
CA ALA A 37 4.41 13.97 -7.00
C ALA A 37 4.56 14.49 -5.56
N VAL A 38 4.74 13.60 -4.59
CA VAL A 38 4.81 13.96 -3.15
C VAL A 38 6.23 14.24 -2.66
N SER A 39 7.27 13.85 -3.41
CA SER A 39 8.69 13.98 -3.03
C SER A 39 9.20 15.43 -2.84
N GLY A 40 8.38 16.45 -3.12
CA GLY A 40 8.75 17.88 -3.11
C GLY A 40 8.66 18.61 -1.77
N GLY A 41 8.09 18.00 -0.72
CA GLY A 41 7.97 18.59 0.61
C GLY A 41 6.82 19.60 0.76
N THR A 42 6.07 19.42 1.86
CA THR A 42 4.81 20.10 2.25
C THR A 42 3.76 20.13 1.13
N SER A 43 3.16 18.98 0.86
CA SER A 43 1.89 18.98 0.13
C SER A 43 0.83 19.55 1.06
N GLU A 44 0.18 20.64 0.64
CA GLU A 44 -1.12 21.02 1.17
C GLU A 44 -2.04 19.80 1.02
N ARG A 45 -2.82 19.48 2.07
CA ARG A 45 -3.74 18.33 2.06
C ARG A 45 -4.65 18.43 0.83
N MET A 46 -4.68 17.38 0.03
CA MET A 46 -5.36 17.32 -1.25
C MET A 46 -6.80 16.81 -1.10
N PHE A 47 -7.03 15.87 -0.19
CA PHE A 47 -8.33 15.25 -0.01
C PHE A 47 -8.80 15.19 1.45
N PHE A 48 -7.94 14.78 2.38
CA PHE A 48 -8.32 14.53 3.76
C PHE A 48 -8.51 15.81 4.59
N THR A 49 -9.50 15.77 5.47
CA THR A 49 -9.61 16.71 6.61
C THR A 49 -8.52 16.48 7.66
N ASP A 50 -8.35 17.43 8.59
CA ASP A 50 -7.48 17.33 9.77
C ASP A 50 -7.56 15.97 10.46
N HIS A 51 -8.77 15.63 10.90
CA HIS A 51 -9.06 14.37 11.58
C HIS A 51 -8.77 13.12 10.73
N GLU A 52 -9.16 13.13 9.44
CA GLU A 52 -8.97 11.97 8.56
C GLU A 52 -7.49 11.69 8.30
N PHE A 53 -6.70 12.73 8.03
CA PHE A 53 -5.27 12.59 7.79
C PHE A 53 -4.54 12.10 9.04
N ASP A 54 -4.89 12.62 10.22
CA ASP A 54 -4.30 12.20 11.48
C ASP A 54 -4.66 10.74 11.78
N THR A 55 -5.89 10.32 11.44
CA THR A 55 -6.34 8.92 11.55
C THR A 55 -5.57 8.01 10.60
N VAL A 56 -5.39 8.41 9.34
CA VAL A 56 -4.58 7.70 8.35
C VAL A 56 -3.13 7.57 8.80
N THR A 57 -2.57 8.63 9.37
CA THR A 57 -1.21 8.67 9.91
C THR A 57 -1.04 7.68 11.04
N LEU A 58 -1.93 7.73 12.04
CA LEU A 58 -1.88 6.83 13.20
C LEU A 58 -2.09 5.37 12.78
N LEU A 59 -3.07 5.08 11.93
CA LEU A 59 -3.30 3.72 11.42
C LEU A 59 -2.11 3.21 10.62
N GLY A 60 -1.51 4.07 9.79
CA GLY A 60 -0.29 3.75 9.03
C GLY A 60 0.85 3.32 9.93
N ASP A 61 1.12 4.10 10.98
CA ASP A 61 2.18 3.84 11.95
C ASP A 61 1.89 2.61 12.83
N ILE A 62 0.62 2.26 13.05
CA ILE A 62 0.25 1.00 13.70
C ILE A 62 0.56 -0.20 12.78
N PHE A 63 0.31 -0.09 11.47
CA PHE A 63 0.56 -1.20 10.54
C PHE A 63 2.04 -1.36 10.17
N ILE A 64 2.77 -0.26 10.00
CA ILE A 64 4.23 -0.26 9.79
C ILE A 64 4.84 0.69 10.82
N PRO A 65 5.14 0.18 12.03
CA PRO A 65 5.79 0.97 13.06
C PRO A 65 7.26 1.18 12.74
N ARG A 66 7.83 2.21 13.36
CA ARG A 66 9.29 2.40 13.38
C ARG A 66 9.96 1.22 14.08
N ASP A 67 11.06 0.73 13.51
CA ASP A 67 11.90 -0.30 14.10
C ASP A 67 13.40 0.06 14.03
N GLU A 68 14.28 -0.92 14.23
CA GLU A 68 15.73 -0.72 14.19
C GLU A 68 16.27 -0.51 12.76
N ARG A 69 15.54 -0.97 11.74
CA ARG A 69 15.97 -0.96 10.33
C ARG A 69 15.42 0.26 9.59
N SER A 70 14.18 0.66 9.87
CA SER A 70 13.50 1.75 9.18
C SER A 70 12.66 2.64 10.11
N GLY A 71 12.26 3.80 9.59
CA GLY A 71 11.17 4.60 10.19
C GLY A 71 9.80 3.93 10.03
N SER A 72 8.77 4.60 10.53
CA SER A 72 7.38 4.19 10.37
C SER A 72 6.81 4.56 8.99
N ALA A 73 5.55 4.19 8.75
CA ALA A 73 4.81 4.62 7.56
C ALA A 73 4.81 6.15 7.37
N SER A 74 4.58 6.90 8.44
CA SER A 74 4.59 8.36 8.40
C SER A 74 5.97 8.94 8.10
N ASP A 75 7.04 8.36 8.65
CA ASP A 75 8.42 8.77 8.32
C ASP A 75 8.77 8.58 6.83
N ALA A 76 8.11 7.61 6.17
CA ALA A 76 8.26 7.33 4.75
C ALA A 76 7.35 8.20 3.84
N GLY A 77 6.53 9.09 4.41
CA GLY A 77 5.59 9.94 3.67
C GLY A 77 4.36 9.21 3.13
N VAL A 78 3.99 8.08 3.75
CA VAL A 78 2.83 7.28 3.33
C VAL A 78 1.51 8.03 3.46
N PRO A 79 1.22 8.78 4.54
CA PRO A 79 -0.06 9.50 4.66
C PRO A 79 -0.30 10.50 3.53
N GLU A 80 0.71 11.28 3.17
CA GLU A 80 0.66 12.23 2.05
C GLU A 80 0.52 11.52 0.71
N TRP A 81 1.20 10.37 0.54
CA TRP A 81 1.03 9.54 -0.65
C TRP A 81 -0.39 8.98 -0.78
N ILE A 82 -0.99 8.51 0.33
CA ILE A 82 -2.38 8.02 0.34
C ILE A 82 -3.35 9.18 0.03
N ASP A 83 -3.11 10.37 0.59
CA ASP A 83 -3.91 11.57 0.33
C ASP A 83 -3.92 11.94 -1.16
N PHE A 84 -2.73 11.99 -1.79
CA PHE A 84 -2.59 12.19 -3.24
C PHE A 84 -3.30 11.09 -4.04
N MET A 85 -3.05 9.80 -3.73
CA MET A 85 -3.68 8.70 -4.44
C MET A 85 -5.21 8.73 -4.34
N THR A 86 -5.74 9.20 -3.20
CA THR A 86 -7.17 9.31 -2.98
C THR A 86 -7.77 10.53 -3.68
N SER A 87 -7.03 11.64 -3.79
CA SER A 87 -7.53 12.82 -4.51
C SER A 87 -7.74 12.58 -6.01
N GLU A 88 -6.95 11.69 -6.61
CA GLU A 88 -6.99 11.43 -8.06
C GLU A 88 -8.17 10.55 -8.52
N GLU A 89 -8.81 9.78 -7.62
CA GLU A 89 -9.83 8.80 -7.98
C GLU A 89 -11.12 8.94 -7.16
N PRO A 90 -12.22 9.45 -7.74
CA PRO A 90 -13.48 9.69 -7.02
C PRO A 90 -14.09 8.44 -6.36
N GLU A 91 -13.94 7.26 -6.95
CA GLU A 91 -14.44 6.01 -6.35
C GLU A 91 -13.67 5.66 -5.06
N ARG A 92 -12.35 5.89 -5.05
CA ARG A 92 -11.48 5.68 -3.88
C ARG A 92 -11.84 6.63 -2.74
N GLN A 93 -12.21 7.87 -3.05
CA GLN A 93 -12.64 8.87 -2.06
C GLN A 93 -13.82 8.39 -1.22
N VAL A 94 -14.84 7.79 -1.87
CA VAL A 94 -16.04 7.30 -1.17
C VAL A 94 -15.69 6.14 -0.25
N VAL A 95 -14.92 5.17 -0.74
CA VAL A 95 -14.49 4.00 0.05
C VAL A 95 -13.63 4.43 1.24
N MET A 96 -12.68 5.36 1.02
CA MET A 96 -11.78 5.83 2.06
C MET A 96 -12.54 6.57 3.17
N ARG A 97 -13.41 7.52 2.83
CA ARG A 97 -14.24 8.22 3.84
C ARG A 97 -15.17 7.28 4.58
N GLY A 98 -15.81 6.35 3.86
CA GLY A 98 -16.70 5.36 4.46
C GLY A 98 -15.96 4.51 5.49
N GLY A 99 -14.77 4.05 5.17
CA GLY A 99 -13.94 3.26 6.07
C GLY A 99 -13.42 4.03 7.29
N LEU A 100 -12.92 5.25 7.11
CA LEU A 100 -12.46 6.09 8.23
C LEU A 100 -13.62 6.42 9.18
N ALA A 101 -14.78 6.81 8.64
CA ALA A 101 -15.98 7.06 9.44
C ALA A 101 -16.47 5.79 10.15
N TRP A 102 -16.33 4.62 9.53
CA TRP A 102 -16.69 3.34 10.14
C TRP A 102 -15.78 3.01 11.34
N ILE A 103 -14.47 3.26 11.23
CA ILE A 103 -13.53 3.07 12.35
C ILE A 103 -13.90 3.97 13.52
N ASP A 104 -14.17 5.25 13.27
CA ASP A 104 -14.63 6.16 14.33
C ASP A 104 -15.94 5.71 14.95
N ALA A 105 -16.93 5.35 14.14
CA ALA A 105 -18.23 4.90 14.63
C ALA A 105 -18.13 3.61 15.46
N LEU A 106 -17.25 2.68 15.07
CA LEU A 106 -16.99 1.49 15.87
C LEU A 106 -16.30 1.85 17.19
N CYS A 107 -15.31 2.74 17.16
CA CYS A 107 -14.62 3.20 18.35
C CYS A 107 -15.57 3.92 19.31
N GLU A 108 -16.41 4.82 18.81
CA GLU A 108 -17.44 5.53 19.56
C GLU A 108 -18.43 4.54 20.20
N LYS A 109 -18.89 3.53 19.45
CA LYS A 109 -19.79 2.50 19.97
C LYS A 109 -19.17 1.66 21.09
N ARG A 110 -17.85 1.42 21.06
CA ARG A 110 -17.16 0.54 22.02
C ARG A 110 -16.64 1.29 23.25
N PHE A 111 -16.19 2.52 23.06
CA PHE A 111 -15.37 3.25 24.03
C PHE A 111 -15.80 4.70 24.25
N ASP A 112 -16.90 5.14 23.62
CA ASP A 112 -17.49 6.49 23.72
C ASP A 112 -16.51 7.61 23.31
N ARG A 113 -15.65 7.31 22.34
CA ARG A 113 -14.63 8.22 21.81
C ARG A 113 -14.22 7.81 20.40
N ARG A 114 -13.71 8.78 19.63
CA ARG A 114 -13.17 8.53 18.29
C ARG A 114 -11.83 7.81 18.33
N PHE A 115 -11.40 7.31 17.19
CA PHE A 115 -10.20 6.48 17.10
C PHE A 115 -8.92 7.20 17.54
N LEU A 116 -8.79 8.49 17.21
CA LEU A 116 -7.67 9.32 17.63
C LEU A 116 -7.64 9.55 19.15
N ASP A 117 -8.82 9.66 19.77
CA ASP A 117 -8.98 9.91 21.20
C ASP A 117 -8.92 8.63 22.05
N ALA A 118 -8.92 7.46 21.40
CA ALA A 118 -8.81 6.18 22.07
C ALA A 118 -7.44 5.96 22.70
N GLY A 119 -7.39 5.16 23.77
CA GLY A 119 -6.12 4.65 24.31
C GLY A 119 -5.54 3.58 23.40
N ASP A 120 -4.23 3.30 23.56
CA ASP A 120 -3.55 2.29 22.73
C ASP A 120 -4.19 0.91 22.88
N ASP A 121 -4.52 0.50 24.11
CA ASP A 121 -5.21 -0.78 24.37
C ASP A 121 -6.58 -0.85 23.70
N GLU A 122 -7.32 0.26 23.66
CA GLU A 122 -8.65 0.34 23.01
C GLU A 122 -8.51 0.25 21.48
N ARG A 123 -7.52 0.93 20.90
CA ARG A 123 -7.20 0.83 19.47
C ARG A 123 -6.79 -0.58 19.08
N THR A 124 -5.89 -1.20 19.85
CA THR A 124 -5.43 -2.58 19.61
C THR A 124 -6.60 -3.55 19.70
N ALA A 125 -7.44 -3.44 20.74
CA ALA A 125 -8.61 -4.30 20.89
C ALA A 125 -9.57 -4.17 19.69
N LEU A 126 -9.83 -2.95 19.22
CA LEU A 126 -10.67 -2.71 18.05
C LEU A 126 -10.07 -3.31 16.77
N LEU A 127 -8.78 -3.09 16.53
CA LEU A 127 -8.09 -3.61 15.35
C LEU A 127 -8.00 -5.14 15.36
N ASP A 128 -7.81 -5.76 16.52
CA ASP A 128 -7.77 -7.22 16.66
C ASP A 128 -9.11 -7.89 16.26
N GLU A 129 -10.24 -7.21 16.47
CA GLU A 129 -11.56 -7.70 16.06
C GLU A 129 -11.70 -7.81 14.52
N ILE A 130 -10.92 -7.02 13.77
CA ILE A 130 -11.06 -6.86 12.31
C ILE A 130 -9.80 -7.22 11.52
N ALA A 131 -8.68 -7.49 12.19
CA ALA A 131 -7.41 -7.82 11.56
C ALA A 131 -7.38 -9.21 10.91
N TYR A 132 -8.30 -10.11 11.28
CA TYR A 132 -8.32 -11.51 10.84
C TYR A 132 -9.69 -11.87 10.22
N PRO A 133 -9.81 -11.87 8.88
CA PRO A 133 -11.08 -12.12 8.19
C PRO A 133 -11.78 -13.41 8.60
N ASP A 134 -11.02 -14.49 8.80
CA ASP A 134 -11.57 -15.82 9.14
C ASP A 134 -12.13 -15.89 10.57
N ARG A 135 -11.82 -14.91 11.42
CA ARG A 135 -12.22 -14.88 12.84
C ARG A 135 -13.18 -13.75 13.16
N ALA A 136 -13.25 -12.74 12.30
CA ALA A 136 -14.09 -11.58 12.51
C ALA A 136 -15.58 -11.96 12.48
N ALA A 137 -16.37 -11.27 13.30
CA ALA A 137 -17.81 -11.44 13.29
C ALA A 137 -18.39 -11.00 11.94
N PRO A 138 -19.38 -11.70 11.35
CA PRO A 138 -19.95 -11.35 10.04
C PRO A 138 -20.44 -9.91 9.94
N GLU A 139 -20.90 -9.35 11.06
CA GLU A 139 -21.39 -7.98 11.19
C GLU A 139 -20.28 -6.93 11.01
N LEU A 140 -19.01 -7.32 11.15
CA LEU A 140 -17.84 -6.46 10.98
C LEU A 140 -17.20 -6.58 9.59
N SER A 141 -17.79 -7.37 8.69
CA SER A 141 -17.24 -7.67 7.35
C SER A 141 -16.79 -6.44 6.56
N HIS A 142 -17.54 -5.33 6.61
CA HIS A 142 -17.17 -4.10 5.91
C HIS A 142 -15.90 -3.46 6.48
N GLY A 143 -15.75 -3.43 7.81
CA GLY A 143 -14.55 -2.91 8.46
C GLY A 143 -13.33 -3.80 8.24
N VAL A 144 -13.54 -5.11 8.23
CA VAL A 144 -12.50 -6.10 7.87
C VAL A 144 -11.99 -5.83 6.45
N GLU A 145 -12.90 -5.69 5.48
CA GLU A 145 -12.53 -5.42 4.08
C GLU A 145 -11.76 -4.10 3.96
N PHE A 146 -12.23 -3.04 4.64
CA PHE A 146 -11.57 -1.74 4.64
C PHE A 146 -10.16 -1.82 5.25
N VAL A 147 -10.00 -2.38 6.45
CA VAL A 147 -8.71 -2.45 7.14
C VAL A 147 -7.70 -3.28 6.38
N ASN A 148 -8.11 -4.39 5.74
CA ASN A 148 -7.20 -5.16 4.91
C ASN A 148 -6.72 -4.36 3.70
N ARG A 149 -7.65 -3.72 2.96
CA ARG A 149 -7.27 -2.87 1.82
C ARG A 149 -6.38 -1.70 2.24
N PHE A 150 -6.68 -1.08 3.37
CA PHE A 150 -5.90 0.03 3.89
C PHE A 150 -4.49 -0.42 4.30
N ARG A 151 -4.35 -1.58 4.96
CA ARG A 151 -3.05 -2.17 5.29
C ARG A 151 -2.23 -2.47 4.04
N ASP A 152 -2.85 -3.04 3.01
CA ASP A 152 -2.18 -3.30 1.72
C ASP A 152 -1.73 -1.99 1.05
N LEU A 153 -2.53 -0.93 1.17
CA LEU A 153 -2.20 0.39 0.65
C LEU A 153 -1.04 1.03 1.42
N VAL A 154 -1.01 0.91 2.74
CA VAL A 154 0.11 1.37 3.60
C VAL A 154 1.39 0.61 3.24
N ALA A 155 1.32 -0.72 3.11
CA ALA A 155 2.46 -1.53 2.70
C ALA A 155 2.96 -1.16 1.31
N THR A 156 2.04 -0.91 0.37
CA THR A 156 2.38 -0.45 -0.98
C THR A 156 3.15 0.87 -0.89
N GLY A 157 2.57 1.91 -0.28
CA GLY A 157 3.21 3.22 -0.15
C GLY A 157 4.55 3.16 0.58
N PHE A 158 4.68 2.33 1.62
CA PHE A 158 5.94 2.21 2.33
C PHE A 158 7.01 1.54 1.47
N PHE A 159 6.76 0.35 0.92
CA PHE A 159 7.78 -0.43 0.20
C PHE A 159 8.10 0.10 -1.20
N THR A 160 7.36 1.10 -1.69
CA THR A 160 7.72 1.86 -2.90
C THR A 160 8.33 3.22 -2.61
N SER A 161 8.38 3.64 -1.34
CA SER A 161 9.13 4.81 -0.92
C SER A 161 10.62 4.54 -0.95
N LYS A 162 11.44 5.60 -0.94
CA LYS A 162 12.89 5.49 -0.80
C LYS A 162 13.26 4.70 0.48
N MET A 163 12.59 4.99 1.60
CA MET A 163 12.84 4.32 2.87
C MET A 163 12.54 2.82 2.80
N GLY A 164 11.42 2.43 2.20
CA GLY A 164 11.08 1.02 2.03
C GLY A 164 11.99 0.27 1.06
N PHE A 165 12.47 0.93 0.01
CA PHE A 165 13.49 0.35 -0.88
C PHE A 165 14.82 0.07 -0.15
N GLU A 166 15.24 0.97 0.73
CA GLU A 166 16.43 0.80 1.58
C GLU A 166 16.21 -0.31 2.62
N ASP A 167 15.03 -0.36 3.23
CA ASP A 167 14.61 -1.39 4.18
C ASP A 167 14.67 -2.81 3.59
N LEU A 168 14.22 -2.97 2.34
CA LEU A 168 14.26 -4.24 1.60
C LEU A 168 15.67 -4.65 1.13
N ASP A 169 16.68 -3.77 1.26
CA ASP A 169 17.99 -3.90 0.58
C ASP A 169 17.84 -4.22 -0.91
N TYR A 170 16.86 -3.60 -1.57
CA TYR A 170 16.52 -3.93 -2.95
C TYR A 170 17.59 -3.41 -3.93
N ARG A 171 18.27 -4.33 -4.63
CA ARG A 171 19.33 -4.01 -5.61
C ARG A 171 18.88 -4.01 -7.07
N GLY A 172 17.66 -4.45 -7.38
CA GLY A 172 17.22 -4.74 -8.75
C GLY A 172 17.14 -3.56 -9.72
N ASN A 173 17.05 -2.33 -9.21
CA ASN A 173 17.06 -1.11 -10.04
C ASN A 173 18.43 -0.38 -10.01
N THR A 174 19.49 -1.06 -9.55
CA THR A 174 20.85 -0.53 -9.56
C THR A 174 21.46 -0.74 -10.94
N PHE A 175 21.89 0.34 -11.59
CA PHE A 175 22.64 0.24 -12.84
C PHE A 175 23.95 -0.53 -12.62
N VAL A 176 24.20 -1.54 -13.45
CA VAL A 176 25.47 -2.26 -13.50
C VAL A 176 26.08 -2.12 -14.88
N THR A 177 27.40 -1.89 -14.95
CA THR A 177 28.14 -1.81 -16.22
C THR A 177 28.20 -3.14 -16.94
N GLU A 178 28.19 -4.24 -16.19
CA GLU A 178 28.14 -5.60 -16.68
C GLU A 178 27.18 -6.41 -15.81
N TRP A 179 26.24 -7.10 -16.45
CA TRP A 179 25.34 -8.03 -15.77
C TRP A 179 26.01 -9.39 -15.63
N THR A 180 26.53 -9.67 -14.45
CA THR A 180 27.21 -10.94 -14.16
C THR A 180 26.25 -12.09 -13.85
N GLY A 181 24.93 -11.90 -13.92
CA GLY A 181 23.94 -12.95 -13.70
C GLY A 181 23.75 -13.36 -12.23
N CYS A 182 23.16 -14.53 -12.02
CA CYS A 182 22.83 -15.03 -10.68
C CYS A 182 24.11 -15.38 -9.88
N PRO A 183 24.29 -14.91 -8.63
CA PRO A 183 25.49 -15.20 -7.84
C PRO A 183 25.77 -16.70 -7.71
N ASP A 184 27.05 -17.08 -7.69
CA ASP A 184 27.45 -18.49 -7.62
C ASP A 184 26.89 -19.21 -6.37
N GLU A 185 26.68 -18.49 -5.28
CA GLU A 185 26.02 -19.03 -4.08
C GLU A 185 24.58 -19.47 -4.34
N ALA A 186 23.81 -18.64 -5.07
CA ALA A 186 22.43 -18.95 -5.42
C ALA A 186 22.36 -20.12 -6.41
N LEU A 187 23.29 -20.17 -7.38
CA LEU A 187 23.41 -21.29 -8.33
C LEU A 187 23.74 -22.61 -7.61
N ARG A 188 24.70 -22.60 -6.69
CA ARG A 188 25.04 -23.76 -5.84
C ARG A 188 23.84 -24.23 -5.02
N LYS A 189 23.08 -23.30 -4.42
CA LYS A 189 21.87 -23.62 -3.64
C LYS A 189 20.81 -24.32 -4.51
N LEU A 190 20.71 -23.93 -5.78
CA LEU A 190 19.74 -24.47 -6.73
C LEU A 190 20.26 -25.71 -7.48
N GLY A 191 21.54 -26.07 -7.35
CA GLY A 191 22.14 -27.22 -8.03
C GLY A 191 22.24 -27.05 -9.55
N VAL A 192 22.35 -25.81 -10.02
CA VAL A 192 22.46 -25.48 -11.46
C VAL A 192 23.76 -24.74 -11.73
N ASP A 193 24.39 -25.04 -12.87
CA ASP A 193 25.59 -24.34 -13.34
C ASP A 193 25.24 -23.27 -14.37
N ARG A 194 26.10 -22.26 -14.53
CA ARG A 194 25.99 -21.31 -15.66
C ARG A 194 26.33 -22.07 -16.95
N SER A 195 25.36 -22.15 -17.86
CA SER A 195 25.56 -22.66 -19.23
C SER A 195 26.44 -21.76 -20.08
#